data_AF-A0A7V9ALG9-F1
#
_entry.id   AF-A0A7V9ALG9-F1
#
_cell.length_a   1.000
_cell.length_b   1.000
_cell.length_c   1.000
_cell.angle_alpha   90.00
_cell.angle_beta   90.00
_cell.angle_gamma   90.00
#
_symmetry.space_group_name_H-M   'P 1'
#
loop_
_entity.id
_entity.type
_entity.pdbx_description
1 polymer ?
#
loop_
_entity_poly.entity_id
_entity_poly.type
_entity_poly.pdbx_seq_one_letter_code
_entity_poly.pdbx_strand_id
1 'polypeptide(L)' 'MVYALWDTRTTNLIAAYDNEADALELILSGIERNRPHDTDTLVLEVEDEHGELVSITQGRELAELARQKLQPSPMAG' A
#
# COMPACT_ATOMS: atom_id res chain seq x y z
N MET A 1 2.43 6.53 13.83
CA MET A 1 1.57 6.32 12.66
C MET A 1 1.88 4.94 12.13
N VAL A 2 0.88 4.08 12.13
CA VAL A 2 0.99 2.69 11.66
C VAL A 2 0.28 2.60 10.32
N TYR A 3 0.89 1.95 9.34
CA TYR A 3 0.35 1.73 8.01
C TYR A 3 -0.13 0.29 7.90
N ALA A 4 -1.44 0.09 7.78
CA ALA A 4 -2.07 -1.21 7.74
C ALA A 4 -2.50 -1.56 6.31
N LEU A 5 -2.01 -2.69 5.81
CA LEU A 5 -2.42 -3.25 4.53
C LEU A 5 -3.49 -4.30 4.75
N TRP A 6 -4.65 -4.12 4.14
CA TRP A 6 -5.79 -5.02 4.26
C TRP A 6 -6.18 -5.61 2.92
N ASP A 7 -6.69 -6.84 2.95
CA ASP A 7 -7.49 -7.40 1.86
C ASP A 7 -8.97 -7.15 2.15
N THR A 8 -9.58 -6.22 1.42
CA THR A 8 -11.00 -5.85 1.53
C THR A 8 -11.94 -7.01 1.17
N ARG A 9 -11.48 -7.99 0.38
CA ARG A 9 -12.30 -9.15 0.02
C ARG A 9 -12.48 -10.10 1.18
N THR A 10 -11.43 -10.32 1.96
CA THR A 10 -11.44 -11.24 3.10
C THR A 10 -11.55 -10.53 4.45
N THR A 11 -11.46 -9.19 4.46
CA THR A 11 -11.40 -8.35 5.66
C THR A 11 -10.25 -8.75 6.59
N ASN A 12 -9.15 -9.24 6.01
CA ASN A 12 -7.97 -9.66 6.76
C ASN A 12 -6.88 -8.61 6.69
N LEU A 13 -6.25 -8.37 7.84
CA LEU A 13 -4.99 -7.64 7.91
C LEU A 13 -3.89 -8.50 7.30
N ILE A 14 -3.23 -7.99 6.28
CA ILE A 14 -2.09 -8.66 5.64
C ILE A 14 -0.81 -8.35 6.41
N ALA A 15 -0.57 -7.07 6.67
CA ALA A 15 0.63 -6.59 7.34
C ALA A 15 0.40 -5.18 7.90
N ALA A 16 1.19 -4.82 8.92
CA ALA A 16 1.24 -3.48 9.48
C ALA A 16 2.70 -3.01 9.54
N TYR A 17 2.93 -1.74 9.25
CA TYR A 17 4.24 -1.13 9.11
C TYR A 17 4.34 0.17 9.88
N ASP A 18 5.54 0.49 10.38
CA ASP A 18 5.80 1.77 11.05
C ASP A 18 6.03 2.92 10.05
N ASN A 19 6.20 2.61 8.77
CA ASN A 19 6.42 3.59 7.72
C ASN A 19 5.68 3.24 6.41
N GLU A 20 5.38 4.27 5.62
CA GLU A 20 4.65 4.16 4.36
C GLU A 20 5.45 3.37 3.30
N ALA A 21 6.77 3.56 3.25
CA ALA A 21 7.61 3.00 2.20
C ALA A 21 7.62 1.46 2.24
N ASP A 22 7.80 0.86 3.40
CA ASP A 22 7.81 -0.59 3.58
C ASP A 22 6.46 -1.21 3.19
N ALA A 23 5.35 -0.52 3.50
CA ALA A 23 4.02 -0.95 3.09
C ALA A 23 3.86 -0.95 1.56
N LEU A 24 4.32 0.13 0.90
CA LEU A 24 4.29 0.26 -0.56
C LEU A 24 5.22 -0.76 -1.25
N GLU A 25 6.36 -1.10 -0.66
CA GLU A 25 7.27 -2.12 -1.20
C GLU A 25 6.63 -3.51 -1.19
N LEU A 26 5.90 -3.86 -0.12
CA LEU A 26 5.15 -5.10 -0.06
C LEU A 26 4.09 -5.16 -1.16
N ILE A 27 3.37 -4.06 -1.40
CA ILE A 27 2.35 -3.98 -2.46
C ILE A 27 2.97 -4.27 -3.83
N LEU A 28 4.08 -3.62 -4.19
CA LEU A 28 4.75 -3.88 -5.48
C LEU A 28 5.25 -5.33 -5.58
N SER A 29 5.89 -5.83 -4.53
CA SER A 29 6.35 -7.22 -4.47
C SER A 29 5.19 -8.22 -4.59
N GLY A 30 4.03 -7.89 -4.03
CA GLY A 30 2.81 -8.68 -4.12
C GLY A 30 2.24 -8.71 -5.55
N ILE A 31 2.19 -7.55 -6.22
CA ILE A 31 1.76 -7.42 -7.63
C ILE A 31 2.63 -8.28 -8.55
N GLU A 32 3.94 -8.19 -8.39
CA GLU A 32 4.91 -8.90 -9.22
C GLU A 32 4.78 -10.41 -9.09
N ARG A 33 4.47 -10.90 -7.88
CA ARG A 33 4.35 -12.34 -7.60
C ARG A 33 2.99 -12.93 -7.95
N ASN A 34 1.89 -12.21 -7.68
CA ASN A 34 0.53 -12.75 -7.74
C ASN A 34 -0.29 -12.27 -8.94
N ARG A 35 0.29 -11.42 -9.81
CA ARG A 35 -0.35 -10.71 -10.93
C ARG A 35 -1.18 -9.48 -10.50
N PRO A 36 -1.39 -8.50 -11.40
CA PRO A 36 -2.05 -7.22 -11.05
C PRO A 36 -3.48 -7.35 -10.52
N HIS A 37 -4.21 -8.39 -10.92
CA HIS A 37 -5.61 -8.61 -10.52
C HIS A 37 -5.78 -8.84 -9.01
N ASP A 38 -4.74 -9.34 -8.32
CA ASP A 38 -4.81 -9.62 -6.89
C ASP A 38 -4.65 -8.35 -6.03
N THR A 39 -4.40 -7.20 -6.67
CA THR A 39 -4.28 -5.92 -5.95
C THR A 39 -5.53 -5.07 -5.91
N ASP A 40 -6.54 -5.40 -6.72
CA ASP A 40 -7.81 -4.66 -6.73
C ASP A 40 -8.54 -4.72 -5.39
N THR A 41 -8.23 -5.71 -4.55
CA THR A 41 -8.85 -5.88 -3.22
C THR A 41 -7.99 -5.32 -2.09
N LEU A 42 -6.81 -4.76 -2.37
CA LEU A 42 -5.92 -4.23 -1.33
C LEU A 42 -6.29 -2.78 -0.98
N VAL A 43 -6.28 -2.46 0.31
CA VAL A 43 -6.37 -1.08 0.80
C VAL A 43 -5.24 -0.81 1.78
N LEU A 44 -4.65 0.37 1.66
CA LEU A 44 -3.68 0.88 2.62
C LEU A 44 -4.36 1.92 3.51
N GLU A 45 -4.30 1.69 4.81
CA GLU A 45 -4.83 2.59 5.83
C GLU A 45 -3.69 3.09 6.71
N VAL A 46 -3.86 4.27 7.28
CA VAL A 46 -2.95 4.83 8.29
C VAL A 46 -3.71 5.10 9.57
N GLU A 47 -3.12 4.68 10.69
CA GLU A 47 -3.56 5.08 12.02
C GLU A 47 -3.08 6.49 12.31
N ASP A 48 -4.03 7.41 12.51
CA ASP A 48 -3.77 8.81 12.82
C ASP A 48 -3.35 9.01 14.30
N GLU A 49 -3.19 10.27 14.71
CA GLU A 49 -2.80 10.60 16.09
C GLU A 49 -3.87 10.30 17.16
N HIS A 50 -5.11 10.04 16.74
CA HIS A 50 -6.24 9.69 17.59
C HIS A 50 -6.49 8.18 17.64
N GLY A 51 -5.73 7.38 16.88
CA GLY A 51 -5.92 5.93 16.78
C GLY A 51 -7.00 5.53 15.75
N GLU A 52 -7.44 6.47 14.92
CA GLU A 52 -8.45 6.21 13.88
C GLU A 52 -7.76 5.74 12.60
N LEU A 53 -8.30 4.70 11.97
CA LEU A 53 -7.82 4.20 10.68
C LEU A 53 -8.42 5.03 9.55
N VAL A 54 -7.53 5.67 8.78
CA VAL A 54 -7.89 6.48 7.62
C VAL A 54 -7.36 5.80 6.37
N SER A 55 -8.26 5.45 5.45
CA SER A 55 -7.85 4.87 4.17
C SER A 55 -7.08 5.89 3.32
N ILE A 56 -5.86 5.55 2.92
CA ILE A 56 -5.03 6.37 2.04
C ILE A 56 -5.48 6.18 0.59
N THR A 57 -5.48 4.93 0.12
CA THR A 57 -5.87 4.56 -1.24
C THR A 57 -6.03 3.03 -1.34
N GLN A 58 -6.56 2.55 -2.46
CA GLN A 58 -6.91 1.15 -2.66
C GLN A 58 -6.67 0.70 -4.11
N GLY A 59 -6.63 -0.61 -4.31
CA GLY A 59 -6.71 -1.21 -5.62
C GLY A 59 -5.58 -0.80 -6.55
N ARG A 60 -5.97 -0.47 -7.78
CA ARG A 60 -5.04 0.03 -8.81
C ARG A 60 -4.38 1.36 -8.43
N GLU A 61 -5.09 2.26 -7.76
CA GLU A 61 -4.52 3.56 -7.36
C GLU A 61 -3.39 3.37 -6.33
N LEU A 62 -3.53 2.38 -5.45
CA LEU A 62 -2.48 1.98 -4.51
C LEU A 62 -1.22 1.46 -5.23
N ALA A 63 -1.40 0.66 -6.28
CA ALA A 63 -0.29 0.21 -7.12
C ALA A 63 0.41 1.36 -7.85
N GLU A 64 -0.34 2.35 -8.33
CA GLU A 64 0.21 3.53 -9.00
C GLU A 64 0.95 4.44 -7.99
N LEU A 65 0.39 4.65 -6.80
CA LEU A 65 1.04 5.37 -5.71
C LEU A 65 2.37 4.72 -5.33
N ALA A 66 2.37 3.40 -5.14
CA ALA A 66 3.58 2.65 -4.79
C ALA A 66 4.67 2.81 -5.85
N ARG A 67 4.31 2.73 -7.15
CA ARG A 67 5.26 2.96 -8.25
C ARG A 67 5.80 4.39 -8.25
N GLN A 68 4.97 5.39 -8.02
CA GLN A 68 5.40 6.79 -8.03
C GLN A 68 6.32 7.13 -6.86
N LYS A 69 6.01 6.60 -5.66
CA LYS A 69 6.77 6.87 -4.43
C LYS A 69 8.10 6.12 -4.37
N LEU A 70 8.16 4.91 -4.92
CA LEU A 70 9.34 4.03 -4.84
C LEU A 70 10.23 4.08 -6.09
N GLN A 71 9.75 4.61 -7.22
CA GLN A 71 10.67 4.91 -8.32
C GLN A 71 11.59 6.07 -7.91
N PRO A 72 12.91 5.92 -8.10
CA PRO A 72 13.80 7.07 -8.01
C PRO A 72 13.31 8.07 -9.06
N SER A 73 12.94 9.28 -8.62
CA SER A 73 12.70 10.37 -9.54
C SER A 73 13.85 10.41 -10.54
N PRO A 74 13.61 10.39 -11.86
CA PRO A 74 14.69 10.66 -12.81
C PRO A 74 15.13 12.09 -12.51
N MET A 75 16.19 12.23 -11.71
CA MET A 75 16.86 13.50 -11.53
C MET A 75 17.24 13.96 -12.93
N ALA A 76 16.72 15.12 -13.27
CA ALA A 76 17.08 15.89 -14.43
C ALA A 76 18.60 15.86 -14.62
N GLY A 77 19.03 15.31 -15.76
CA GLY A 77 20.37 15.56 -16.30
C GLY A 77 20.48 16.96 -16.86
#